data_AF-A0A0F4I3T5-F1
#
_entry.id   AF-A0A0F4I3T5-F1
#
_cell.length_a   1.000
_cell.length_b   1.000
_cell.length_c   1.000
_cell.angle_alpha   90.00
_cell.angle_beta   90.00
_cell.angle_gamma   90.00
#
_symmetry.space_group_name_H-M   'P 1'
#
loop_
_entity.id
_entity.type
_entity.pdbx_description
1 polymer ?
#
loop_
_entity_poly.entity_id
_entity_poly.type
_entity_poly.pdbx_seq_one_letter_code
_entity_poly.pdbx_strand_id
1 'polypeptide(L)'
;DQTGTPVATIDSLALRAVTTAQLEDGGALRDALFRVEWVEPVLGDGTGGDWVWLDEEDDTVPAYVVTRTPAGEVHSAVAEALRLVRSWLAGERFARSRLVFTAERQDPATAAVWGLVRSAQAENPGRFALVEAAD
;
A
#
# COMPACT_ATOMS: atom_id res chain seq x y z
N ASP A 1 -1.31 14.75 20.93
CA ASP A 1 -2.50 15.48 20.45
C ASP A 1 -2.08 16.91 20.08
N GLN A 2 -2.93 17.69 19.42
CA GLN A 2 -2.63 19.11 19.14
C GLN A 2 -2.91 20.03 20.35
N THR A 3 -3.33 19.45 21.48
CA THR A 3 -3.73 20.15 22.71
C THR A 3 -2.57 20.39 23.67
N GLY A 4 -1.34 19.99 23.30
CA GLY A 4 -0.14 20.20 24.13
C GLY A 4 -0.13 19.38 25.42
N THR A 5 -0.93 18.31 25.49
CA THR A 5 -1.03 17.48 26.68
C THR A 5 0.03 16.37 26.61
N PRO A 6 0.83 16.15 27.67
CA PRO A 6 1.85 15.10 27.67
C PRO A 6 1.20 13.72 27.47
N VAL A 7 1.63 13.01 26.43
CA VAL A 7 1.12 11.67 26.07
C VAL A 7 1.69 10.55 26.95
N ALA A 8 2.83 10.79 27.60
CA ALA A 8 3.41 9.92 28.61
C ALA A 8 4.37 10.72 29.50
N THR A 9 4.56 10.26 30.74
CA THR A 9 5.62 10.71 31.65
C THR A 9 6.43 9.50 32.09
N ILE A 10 7.74 9.70 32.25
CA ILE A 10 8.64 8.65 32.72
C ILE A 10 9.40 9.19 33.93
N ASP A 11 9.52 8.35 34.96
CA ASP A 11 10.12 8.72 36.23
C ASP A 11 11.66 8.65 36.18
N SER A 12 12.22 7.73 35.38
CA SER A 12 13.66 7.66 35.13
C SER A 12 14.00 7.04 33.77
N LEU A 13 15.06 7.55 33.15
CA LEU A 13 15.62 7.07 31.89
C LEU A 13 17.04 6.53 32.14
N ALA A 14 17.26 5.25 31.87
CA ALA A 14 18.61 4.69 31.83
C ALA A 14 19.12 4.72 30.39
N LEU A 15 20.18 5.48 30.14
CA LEU A 15 20.86 5.53 28.85
C LEU A 15 22.14 4.68 28.91
N ARG A 16 22.38 3.86 27.89
CA ARG A 16 23.65 3.14 27.74
C ARG A 16 24.59 3.97 26.88
N ALA A 17 25.80 4.22 27.37
CA ALA A 17 26.84 4.85 26.56
C ALA A 17 27.22 3.93 25.39
N VAL A 18 27.20 4.47 24.18
CA VAL A 18 27.77 3.84 22.98
C VAL A 18 29.21 4.29 22.88
N THR A 19 30.15 3.36 22.82
CA THR A 19 31.58 3.66 22.66
C THR A 19 31.87 4.12 21.24
N THR A 20 32.93 4.91 21.04
CA THR A 20 33.38 5.34 19.70
C THR A 20 33.71 4.14 18.79
N ALA A 21 34.34 3.10 19.33
CA ALA A 21 34.60 1.86 18.59
C ALA A 21 33.32 1.18 18.07
N GLN A 22 32.22 1.21 18.83
CA GLN A 22 30.91 0.70 18.36
C GLN A 22 30.26 1.58 17.29
N LEU A 23 30.68 2.84 17.15
CA LEU A 23 30.22 3.73 16.08
C LEU A 23 31.03 3.52 14.80
N GLU A 24 32.33 3.20 14.92
CA GLU A 24 33.26 2.97 13.81
C GLU A 24 33.00 1.64 13.07
N ASP A 25 32.63 0.58 13.79
CA ASP A 25 32.28 -0.73 13.21
C ASP A 25 31.04 -0.67 12.28
N GLY A 26 30.17 0.32 12.50
CA GLY A 26 29.02 0.63 11.64
C GLY A 26 29.28 1.71 10.59
N GLY A 27 30.49 2.29 10.55
CA GLY A 27 30.84 3.43 9.69
C GLY A 27 30.76 3.10 8.20
N ALA A 28 31.20 1.91 7.79
CA ALA A 28 31.20 1.52 6.38
C ALA A 28 29.79 1.46 5.74
N LEU A 29 28.75 1.07 6.50
CA LEU A 29 27.36 1.07 6.03
C LEU A 29 26.66 2.43 6.23
N ARG A 30 27.08 3.21 7.25
CA ARG A 30 26.57 4.56 7.51
C ARG A 30 27.07 5.58 6.47
N ASP A 31 28.30 5.41 6.00
CA ASP A 31 28.92 6.20 4.95
C ASP A 31 28.66 5.60 3.55
N ALA A 32 27.89 4.51 3.47
CA ALA A 32 27.47 3.94 2.20
C ALA A 32 26.43 4.85 1.53
N LEU A 33 26.69 5.22 0.29
CA LEU A 33 25.70 5.86 -0.56
C LEU A 33 24.76 4.79 -1.11
N PHE A 34 23.60 4.62 -0.46
CA PHE A 34 22.53 3.79 -0.99
C PHE A 34 22.01 4.42 -2.29
N ARG A 35 21.99 3.62 -3.37
CA ARG A 35 21.37 4.01 -4.63
C ARG A 35 20.08 3.21 -4.78
N VAL A 36 19.02 3.89 -5.22
CA VAL A 36 17.82 3.20 -5.69
C VAL A 36 18.16 2.56 -7.04
N GLU A 37 18.28 1.24 -7.04
CA GLU A 37 18.32 0.45 -8.27
C GLU A 37 16.90 0.00 -8.58
N TRP A 38 16.31 0.60 -9.62
CA TRP A 38 15.04 0.16 -10.15
C TRP A 38 15.27 -1.08 -10.99
N VAL A 39 14.84 -2.24 -10.50
CA VAL A 39 14.87 -3.50 -11.26
C VAL A 39 13.52 -3.64 -11.96
N GLU A 40 13.55 -3.79 -13.28
CA GLU A 40 12.34 -4.09 -14.04
C GLU A 40 11.86 -5.49 -13.65
N PRO A 41 10.60 -5.64 -13.19
CA PRO A 41 10.10 -6.95 -12.82
C PRO A 41 10.01 -7.82 -14.08
N VAL A 42 10.45 -9.07 -13.97
CA VAL A 42 10.19 -10.08 -15.01
C VAL A 42 8.69 -10.33 -15.03
N LEU A 43 8.02 -9.82 -16.05
CA LEU A 43 6.61 -10.13 -16.29
C LEU A 43 6.53 -11.59 -16.75
N GLY A 44 5.69 -12.38 -16.08
CA GLY A 44 5.37 -13.72 -16.56
C GLY A 44 4.68 -13.65 -17.92
N ASP A 45 4.81 -14.71 -18.70
CA ASP A 45 4.11 -14.98 -19.97
C ASP A 45 2.61 -15.27 -19.79
N GLY A 46 2.00 -14.71 -18.74
CA GLY A 46 0.62 -14.94 -18.39
C GLY A 46 -0.28 -14.59 -19.56
N THR A 47 -0.93 -15.62 -20.13
CA THR A 47 -2.11 -15.43 -20.98
C THR A 47 -3.10 -14.65 -20.13
N GLY A 48 -3.46 -13.43 -20.56
CA GLY A 48 -4.31 -12.50 -19.80
C GLY A 48 -5.39 -13.24 -19.03
N GLY A 49 -5.24 -13.27 -17.70
CA GLY A 49 -6.16 -13.99 -16.83
C GLY A 49 -7.56 -13.38 -16.93
N ASP A 50 -8.56 -14.15 -16.57
CA ASP A 50 -9.94 -13.66 -16.52
C ASP A 50 -10.06 -12.52 -15.49
N TRP A 51 -10.62 -11.38 -15.90
CA TRP A 51 -10.80 -10.21 -15.06
C TRP A 51 -12.10 -9.49 -15.42
N VAL A 52 -12.69 -8.85 -14.41
CA VAL A 52 -13.98 -8.16 -14.53
C VAL A 52 -13.94 -6.81 -13.83
N TRP A 53 -14.75 -5.84 -14.27
CA TRP A 53 -14.94 -4.61 -13.51
C TRP A 53 -15.83 -4.86 -12.28
N LEU A 54 -15.53 -4.19 -11.16
CA LEU A 54 -16.23 -4.39 -9.88
C LEU A 54 -17.74 -4.13 -9.95
N ASP A 55 -18.20 -3.33 -10.92
CA ASP A 55 -19.59 -2.96 -11.14
C ASP A 55 -20.34 -3.86 -12.14
N GLU A 56 -19.68 -4.84 -12.75
CA GLU A 56 -20.35 -5.84 -13.60
C GLU A 56 -20.97 -6.94 -12.73
N GLU A 57 -22.27 -7.22 -12.96
CA GLU A 57 -22.99 -8.30 -12.29
C GLU A 57 -22.56 -9.65 -12.88
N ASP A 58 -21.56 -10.28 -12.28
CA ASP A 58 -21.19 -11.68 -12.53
C ASP A 58 -21.50 -12.55 -11.30
N ASP A 59 -22.14 -13.70 -11.53
CA ASP A 59 -22.41 -14.71 -10.51
C ASP A 59 -21.11 -15.38 -10.01
N THR A 60 -20.07 -15.36 -10.84
CA THR A 60 -18.74 -15.87 -10.55
C THR A 60 -17.74 -14.73 -10.34
N VAL A 61 -16.95 -14.80 -9.26
CA VAL A 61 -15.88 -13.82 -9.02
C VAL A 61 -14.59 -14.35 -9.64
N PRO A 62 -14.02 -13.69 -10.67
CA PRO A 62 -12.76 -14.12 -11.26
C PRO A 62 -11.57 -13.88 -10.31
N ALA A 63 -10.38 -14.31 -10.74
CA ALA A 63 -9.15 -14.12 -9.98
C ALA A 63 -8.81 -12.63 -9.76
N TYR A 64 -9.15 -11.78 -10.72
CA TYR A 64 -8.89 -10.34 -10.67
C TYR A 64 -10.18 -9.56 -10.87
N VAL A 65 -10.49 -8.69 -9.91
CA VAL A 65 -11.60 -7.73 -10.02
C VAL A 65 -10.99 -6.34 -10.05
N VAL A 66 -11.38 -5.54 -11.03
CA VAL A 66 -10.74 -4.26 -11.34
C VAL A 66 -11.67 -3.12 -10.94
N THR A 67 -11.11 -2.10 -10.29
CA THR A 67 -11.83 -0.86 -9.95
C THR A 67 -10.96 0.33 -10.32
N ARG A 68 -11.60 1.41 -10.79
CA ARG A 68 -10.92 2.70 -10.88
C ARG A 68 -10.63 3.22 -9.48
N THR A 69 -9.48 3.86 -9.31
CA THR A 69 -9.13 4.56 -8.09
C THR A 69 -10.12 5.71 -7.88
N PRO A 70 -10.77 5.82 -6.70
CA PRO A 70 -11.64 6.95 -6.41
C PRO A 70 -10.91 8.28 -6.61
N ALA A 71 -11.56 9.21 -7.31
CA ALA A 71 -11.00 10.51 -7.67
C ALA A 71 -11.72 11.65 -6.93
N GLY A 72 -11.22 12.88 -7.11
CA GLY A 72 -11.80 14.10 -6.51
C GLY A 72 -11.07 14.52 -5.24
N GLU A 73 -11.80 15.07 -4.28
CA GLU A 73 -11.23 15.53 -3.01
C GLU A 73 -10.53 14.39 -2.26
N VAL A 74 -9.29 14.63 -1.82
CA VAL A 74 -8.40 13.61 -1.24
C VAL A 74 -9.08 12.84 -0.11
N HIS A 75 -9.77 13.55 0.80
CA HIS A 75 -10.43 12.91 1.93
C HIS A 75 -11.56 11.96 1.50
N SER A 76 -12.40 12.40 0.55
CA SER A 76 -13.52 11.61 0.03
C SER A 76 -13.01 10.39 -0.75
N ALA A 77 -12.00 10.57 -1.60
CA ALA A 77 -11.38 9.50 -2.37
C ALA A 77 -10.79 8.40 -1.45
N VAL A 78 -10.06 8.81 -0.40
CA VAL A 78 -9.49 7.88 0.58
C VAL A 78 -10.58 7.19 1.39
N ALA A 79 -11.64 7.91 1.80
CA ALA A 79 -12.75 7.32 2.53
C ALA A 79 -13.49 6.26 1.70
N GLU A 80 -13.70 6.54 0.41
CA GLU A 80 -14.31 5.58 -0.52
C GLU A 80 -13.40 4.36 -0.75
N ALA A 81 -12.11 4.57 -0.98
CA ALA A 81 -11.16 3.48 -1.12
C ALA A 81 -11.10 2.59 0.14
N LEU A 82 -11.13 3.20 1.33
CA LEU A 82 -11.19 2.47 2.59
C LEU A 82 -12.48 1.64 2.70
N ARG A 83 -13.62 2.19 2.27
CA ARG A 83 -14.90 1.44 2.23
C ARG A 83 -14.77 0.23 1.30
N LEU A 84 -14.22 0.41 0.10
CA LEU A 84 -14.00 -0.67 -0.86
C LEU A 84 -13.09 -1.77 -0.28
N VAL A 85 -11.95 -1.41 0.29
CA VAL A 85 -11.01 -2.35 0.94
C VAL A 85 -11.71 -3.14 2.06
N ARG A 86 -12.45 -2.45 2.93
CA ARG A 86 -13.19 -3.11 4.04
C ARG A 86 -14.27 -4.04 3.53
N SER A 87 -15.08 -3.61 2.56
CA SER A 87 -16.11 -4.44 1.94
C SER A 87 -15.52 -5.67 1.24
N TRP A 88 -14.38 -5.50 0.57
CA TRP A 88 -13.67 -6.59 -0.09
C TRP A 88 -13.17 -7.65 0.90
N LEU A 89 -12.59 -7.22 2.02
CA LEU A 89 -12.08 -8.13 3.06
C LEU A 89 -13.21 -8.82 3.83
N ALA A 90 -14.35 -8.15 4.01
CA ALA A 90 -15.52 -8.74 4.67
C ALA A 90 -16.25 -9.79 3.82
N GLY A 91 -16.10 -9.76 2.49
CA GLY A 91 -16.77 -10.69 1.59
C GLY A 91 -16.03 -12.01 1.46
N GLU A 92 -16.59 -13.10 2.01
CA GLU A 92 -16.01 -14.45 1.91
C GLU A 92 -15.85 -14.92 0.46
N ARG A 93 -16.75 -14.54 -0.44
CA ARG A 93 -16.67 -14.85 -1.88
C ARG A 93 -15.39 -14.30 -2.55
N PHE A 94 -14.81 -13.24 -1.99
CA PHE A 94 -13.61 -12.60 -2.51
C PHE A 94 -12.32 -13.20 -1.94
N ALA A 95 -12.41 -14.26 -1.13
CA ALA A 95 -11.27 -14.80 -0.40
C ALA A 95 -10.10 -15.23 -1.31
N ARG A 96 -10.41 -15.67 -2.53
CA ARG A 96 -9.47 -16.15 -3.54
C ARG A 96 -9.23 -15.17 -4.69
N SER A 97 -9.81 -13.97 -4.60
CA SER A 97 -9.73 -12.95 -5.63
C SER A 97 -8.87 -11.78 -5.17
N ARG A 98 -8.34 -11.04 -6.14
CA ARG A 98 -7.53 -9.85 -5.93
C ARG A 98 -8.26 -8.62 -6.44
N LEU A 99 -8.41 -7.59 -5.60
CA LEU A 99 -8.95 -6.30 -6.01
C LEU A 99 -7.81 -5.43 -6.58
N VAL A 100 -7.95 -5.02 -7.84
CA VAL A 100 -6.97 -4.22 -8.58
C VAL A 100 -7.48 -2.79 -8.66
N PHE A 101 -6.78 -1.85 -8.05
CA PHE A 101 -7.05 -0.42 -8.22
C PHE A 101 -6.26 0.10 -9.41
N THR A 102 -6.94 0.72 -10.37
CA THR A 102 -6.35 1.31 -11.56
C THR A 102 -6.37 2.82 -11.50
N ALA A 103 -5.35 3.47 -12.08
CA ALA A 103 -5.35 4.91 -12.29
C ALA A 103 -4.70 5.22 -13.64
N GLU A 104 -5.27 6.17 -14.38
CA GLU A 104 -4.71 6.67 -15.65
C GLU A 104 -3.66 7.77 -15.42
N ARG A 105 -3.67 8.40 -14.23
CA ARG A 105 -2.73 9.47 -13.88
C ARG A 105 -2.45 9.50 -12.39
N GLN A 106 -1.24 9.92 -12.02
CA GLN A 106 -0.90 10.26 -10.64
C GLN A 106 -1.38 11.69 -10.32
N ASP A 107 -2.31 11.80 -9.37
CA ASP A 107 -2.69 13.05 -8.71
C ASP A 107 -2.64 12.87 -7.17
N PRO A 108 -2.79 13.95 -6.36
CA PRO A 108 -2.68 13.83 -4.91
C PRO A 108 -3.70 12.87 -4.27
N ALA A 109 -4.91 12.75 -4.84
CA ALA A 109 -5.93 11.83 -4.33
C ALA A 109 -5.55 10.37 -4.62
N THR A 110 -5.11 10.09 -5.86
CA THR A 110 -4.59 8.80 -6.31
C THR A 110 -3.40 8.37 -5.46
N ALA A 111 -2.43 9.27 -5.24
CA ALA A 111 -1.26 8.99 -4.42
C ALA A 111 -1.63 8.62 -2.97
N ALA A 112 -2.62 9.31 -2.39
CA ALA A 112 -3.12 9.03 -1.05
C ALA A 112 -3.83 7.66 -0.99
N VAL A 113 -4.69 7.35 -1.95
CA VAL A 113 -5.35 6.04 -2.07
C VAL A 113 -4.33 4.92 -2.26
N TRP A 114 -3.31 5.13 -3.10
CA TRP A 114 -2.25 4.15 -3.30
C TRP A 114 -1.43 3.90 -2.03
N GLY A 115 -1.21 4.94 -1.21
CA GLY A 115 -0.62 4.78 0.13
C GLY A 115 -1.45 3.89 1.03
N LEU A 116 -2.78 4.12 1.08
CA LEU A 116 -3.72 3.28 1.82
C LEU A 116 -3.69 1.81 1.33
N VAL A 117 -3.79 1.60 0.02
CA VAL A 117 -3.81 0.25 -0.57
C VAL A 117 -2.48 -0.47 -0.35
N ARG A 118 -1.34 0.22 -0.38
CA ARG A 118 -0.04 -0.38 -0.03
C ARG A 118 0.02 -0.86 1.43
N SER A 119 -0.58 -0.13 2.36
CA SER A 119 -0.74 -0.61 3.76
C SER A 119 -1.59 -1.88 3.78
N ALA A 120 -2.73 -1.89 3.08
CA ALA A 120 -3.60 -3.05 3.01
C ALA A 120 -2.91 -4.27 2.34
N GLN A 121 -2.04 -4.07 1.35
CA GLN A 121 -1.22 -5.12 0.73
C GLN A 121 -0.26 -5.76 1.73
N ALA A 122 0.40 -4.94 2.56
CA ALA A 122 1.33 -5.44 3.58
C ALA A 122 0.61 -6.29 4.65
N GLU A 123 -0.60 -5.88 5.03
CA GLU A 123 -1.44 -6.61 5.99
C GLU A 123 -2.12 -7.85 5.37
N ASN A 124 -2.41 -7.81 4.07
CA ASN A 124 -3.16 -8.86 3.36
C ASN A 124 -2.44 -9.25 2.05
N PRO A 125 -1.36 -10.04 2.12
CA PRO A 125 -0.60 -10.44 0.95
C PRO A 125 -1.47 -11.12 -0.12
N GLY A 126 -1.31 -10.71 -1.38
CA GLY A 126 -2.05 -11.27 -2.52
C GLY A 126 -3.49 -10.77 -2.70
N ARG A 127 -4.03 -9.96 -1.77
CA ARG A 127 -5.43 -9.50 -1.84
C ARG A 127 -5.67 -8.24 -2.65
N PHE A 128 -4.64 -7.42 -2.87
CA PHE A 128 -4.75 -6.13 -3.57
C PHE A 128 -3.63 -5.91 -4.59
N ALA A 129 -3.92 -5.21 -5.69
CA ALA A 129 -2.93 -4.75 -6.68
C ALA A 129 -3.15 -3.27 -7.01
N LEU A 130 -2.08 -2.60 -7.45
CA LEU A 130 -2.10 -1.24 -8.00
C LEU A 130 -1.58 -1.34 -9.43
N VAL A 131 -2.30 -0.73 -10.38
CA VAL A 131 -1.90 -0.67 -11.79
C VAL A 131 -2.05 0.77 -12.27
N GLU A 132 -0.99 1.32 -12.85
CA GLU A 132 -1.09 2.52 -13.67
C GLU A 132 -1.44 2.07 -15.08
N ALA A 133 -2.61 2.49 -15.58
CA ALA A 133 -2.99 2.23 -16.96
C ALA A 133 -2.23 3.20 -17.86
N ALA A 134 -1.65 2.69 -18.93
CA ALA A 134 -1.15 3.53 -20.01
C ALA A 134 -2.32 4.12 -20.80
N ASP A 135 -2.11 5.30 -21.39
CA ASP A 135 -3.00 5.89 -22.39
C ASP A 135 -3.19 4.97 -23.61
#